data_AF-A0A936N9P5-F1
#
_entry.id   AF-A0A936N9P5-F1
#
_cell.length_a   1.000
_cell.length_b   1.000
_cell.length_c   1.000
_cell.angle_alpha   90.00
_cell.angle_beta   90.00
_cell.angle_gamma   90.00
#
_symmetry.space_group_name_H-M   'P 1'
#
loop_
_entity.id
_entity.type
_entity.pdbx_description
1 polymer ?
#
loop_
_entity_poly.entity_id
_entity_poly.type
_entity_poly.pdbx_seq_one_letter_code
_entity_poly.pdbx_strand_id
1 'polypeptide(L)'
;MANKLTTAAEATSHITSGMTIGIGGWGARRKPLALIAELVARDDLSDLTVVAYGGPEVGILCRAGKVAKVISGFVTLDTIPLEPHYRIARQTGSIEAAEWDEGMILLGLNAAGWNLPFLPTRGGLGSDVPRVMPDLKMVTSPYPGRNGGEPEELLAVPALHLDAALIHAQRADAQGNAQLLGEDPFFDDLFVRAADRAIVSCERLVDTAEFLDEGPVQTLLVSRLNTDAVVEAPGGAGFTQCLPDYERDEDAQRAYVATAKSDETWDEWLAAFIANPSRQISQEATR
;
A
#
# COMPACT_ATOMS: atom_id res chain seq x y z
N MET A 1 11.85 -21.63 -15.44
CA MET A 1 11.51 -20.86 -14.23
C MET A 1 10.00 -20.77 -14.13
N ALA A 2 9.43 -20.65 -12.93
CA ALA A 2 7.97 -20.67 -12.75
C ALA A 2 7.33 -19.43 -13.37
N ASN A 3 6.25 -19.63 -14.13
CA ASN A 3 5.38 -18.56 -14.60
C ASN A 3 4.40 -18.21 -13.45
N LYS A 4 4.36 -16.95 -13.06
CA LYS A 4 3.53 -16.43 -11.96
C LYS A 4 2.38 -15.56 -12.45
N LEU A 5 2.16 -15.50 -13.76
CA LEU A 5 1.03 -14.79 -14.34
C LEU A 5 -0.28 -15.45 -13.95
N THR A 6 -1.22 -14.63 -13.50
CA THR A 6 -2.55 -15.05 -13.07
C THR A 6 -3.51 -13.88 -13.17
N THR A 7 -4.80 -14.14 -12.96
CA THR A 7 -5.82 -13.08 -12.91
C THR A 7 -5.80 -12.35 -11.56
N ALA A 8 -6.35 -11.14 -11.49
CA ALA A 8 -6.47 -10.39 -10.24
C ALA A 8 -7.29 -11.16 -9.17
N ALA A 9 -8.40 -11.76 -9.59
CA ALA A 9 -9.25 -12.59 -8.73
C ALA A 9 -8.51 -13.81 -8.16
N GLU A 10 -7.77 -14.56 -9.00
CA GLU A 10 -6.98 -15.71 -8.55
C GLU A 10 -5.83 -15.27 -7.63
N ALA A 11 -5.11 -14.20 -7.98
CA ALA A 11 -4.01 -13.67 -7.20
C ALA A 11 -4.46 -13.30 -5.78
N THR A 12 -5.61 -12.64 -5.64
CA THR A 12 -6.14 -12.15 -4.36
C THR A 12 -6.97 -13.18 -3.59
N SER A 13 -7.29 -14.34 -4.20
CA SER A 13 -8.14 -15.38 -3.60
C SER A 13 -7.63 -15.95 -2.27
N HIS A 14 -6.30 -15.92 -2.05
CA HIS A 14 -5.68 -16.42 -0.82
C HIS A 14 -5.82 -15.45 0.37
N ILE A 15 -6.21 -14.20 0.12
CA ILE A 15 -6.43 -13.21 1.18
C ILE A 15 -7.71 -13.59 1.90
N THR A 16 -7.64 -13.81 3.21
CA THR A 16 -8.79 -14.21 4.03
C THR A 16 -8.97 -13.24 5.19
N SER A 17 -10.17 -13.25 5.79
CA SER A 17 -10.46 -12.39 6.93
C SER A 17 -9.49 -12.62 8.09
N GLY A 18 -9.16 -11.55 8.82
CA GLY A 18 -8.17 -11.57 9.90
C GLY A 18 -6.72 -11.34 9.46
N MET A 19 -6.43 -11.34 8.16
CA MET A 19 -5.07 -11.11 7.66
C MET A 19 -4.60 -9.66 7.84
N THR A 20 -3.30 -9.51 8.07
CA THR A 20 -2.55 -8.27 7.95
C THR A 20 -2.03 -8.12 6.53
N ILE A 21 -2.57 -7.16 5.78
CA ILE A 21 -2.17 -6.89 4.41
C ILE A 21 -1.42 -5.56 4.31
N GLY A 22 -0.30 -5.56 3.60
CA GLY A 22 0.42 -4.35 3.23
C GLY A 22 0.03 -3.87 1.84
N ILE A 23 -0.26 -2.58 1.70
CA ILE A 23 -0.62 -2.00 0.40
C ILE A 23 0.41 -0.94 0.03
N GLY A 24 1.08 -1.17 -1.08
CA GLY A 24 2.11 -0.31 -1.64
C GLY A 24 1.59 1.04 -2.14
N GLY A 25 2.44 1.73 -2.90
CA GLY A 25 2.24 3.12 -3.29
C GLY A 25 2.26 4.07 -2.10
N TRP A 26 1.83 5.30 -2.33
CA TRP A 26 1.89 6.37 -1.34
C TRP A 26 0.79 7.40 -1.55
N GLY A 27 -0.08 7.62 -0.56
CA GLY A 27 -1.20 8.56 -0.74
C GLY A 27 -2.01 8.22 -1.99
N ALA A 28 -2.26 9.21 -2.85
CA ALA A 28 -2.91 8.99 -4.15
C ALA A 28 -1.90 8.76 -5.29
N ARG A 29 -0.88 7.92 -5.05
CA ARG A 29 0.19 7.59 -6.02
C ARG A 29 0.43 6.08 -6.06
N ARG A 30 0.29 5.51 -7.25
CA ARG A 30 0.56 4.13 -7.65
C ARG A 30 -0.09 3.09 -6.73
N LYS A 31 -1.32 3.36 -6.29
CA LYS A 31 -2.08 2.42 -5.46
C LYS A 31 -2.64 1.31 -6.32
N PRO A 32 -2.57 0.02 -5.93
CA PRO A 32 -3.01 -1.12 -6.74
C PRO A 32 -4.54 -1.25 -6.78
N LEU A 33 -5.25 -0.24 -7.26
CA LEU A 33 -6.71 -0.15 -7.18
C LEU A 33 -7.43 -1.28 -7.93
N ALA A 34 -6.85 -1.82 -9.00
CA ALA A 34 -7.35 -3.03 -9.65
C ALA A 34 -7.40 -4.25 -8.69
N LEU A 35 -6.40 -4.41 -7.82
CA LEU A 35 -6.42 -5.48 -6.82
C LEU A 35 -7.37 -5.15 -5.66
N ILE A 36 -7.49 -3.88 -5.28
CA ILE A 36 -8.44 -3.43 -4.25
C ILE A 36 -9.88 -3.71 -4.66
N ALA A 37 -10.21 -3.54 -5.94
CA ALA A 37 -11.52 -3.86 -6.50
C ALA A 37 -11.93 -5.32 -6.28
N GLU A 38 -11.00 -6.27 -6.47
CA GLU A 38 -11.23 -7.69 -6.18
C GLU A 38 -11.52 -7.93 -4.69
N LEU A 39 -10.83 -7.24 -3.79
CA LEU A 39 -11.06 -7.37 -2.34
C LEU A 39 -12.43 -6.82 -1.93
N VAL A 40 -12.84 -5.66 -2.44
CA VAL A 40 -14.14 -5.08 -2.07
C VAL A 40 -15.32 -5.82 -2.69
N ALA A 41 -15.13 -6.50 -3.83
CA ALA A 41 -16.14 -7.33 -4.47
C ALA A 41 -16.47 -8.63 -3.70
N ARG A 42 -15.65 -9.00 -2.70
CA ARG A 42 -15.81 -10.23 -1.93
C ARG A 42 -16.65 -10.06 -0.67
N ASP A 43 -17.87 -10.58 -0.66
CA ASP A 43 -18.78 -10.52 0.50
C ASP A 43 -18.25 -11.26 1.75
N ASP A 44 -17.41 -12.29 1.55
CA ASP A 44 -16.87 -13.13 2.62
C ASP A 44 -15.62 -12.54 3.31
N LEU A 45 -15.06 -11.46 2.75
CA LEU A 45 -13.84 -10.83 3.23
C LEU A 45 -14.15 -9.67 4.19
N SER A 46 -13.54 -9.70 5.37
CA SER A 46 -13.66 -8.66 6.40
C SER A 46 -12.49 -8.75 7.39
N ASP A 47 -12.51 -7.96 8.46
CA ASP A 47 -11.55 -8.07 9.57
C ASP A 47 -10.07 -7.97 9.14
N LEU A 48 -9.78 -7.18 8.11
CA LEU A 48 -8.40 -6.97 7.67
C LEU A 48 -7.68 -5.97 8.57
N THR A 49 -6.41 -6.23 8.85
CA THR A 49 -5.47 -5.21 9.29
C THR A 49 -4.74 -4.67 8.07
N VAL A 50 -4.87 -3.38 7.78
CA VAL A 50 -4.25 -2.73 6.62
C VAL A 50 -3.03 -1.94 7.06
N VAL A 51 -1.87 -2.21 6.47
CA VAL A 51 -0.63 -1.44 6.64
C VAL A 51 -0.38 -0.63 5.37
N ALA A 52 -0.37 0.70 5.46
CA ALA A 52 -0.21 1.54 4.27
C ALA A 52 0.36 2.94 4.57
N TYR A 53 1.08 3.48 3.59
CA TYR A 53 1.19 4.93 3.39
C TYR A 53 -0.09 5.41 2.71
N GLY A 54 -1.13 5.62 3.51
CA GLY A 54 -2.51 5.49 3.10
C GLY A 54 -3.00 6.54 2.10
N GLY A 55 -3.83 6.10 1.16
CA GLY A 55 -4.63 6.97 0.31
C GLY A 55 -6.03 6.41 0.05
N PRO A 56 -6.55 6.46 -1.19
CA PRO A 56 -7.93 6.07 -1.47
C PRO A 56 -8.23 4.59 -1.17
N GLU A 57 -7.25 3.69 -1.30
CA GLU A 57 -7.39 2.27 -1.00
C GLU A 57 -7.84 2.03 0.45
N VAL A 58 -7.30 2.82 1.40
CA VAL A 58 -7.68 2.71 2.81
C VAL A 58 -9.13 3.12 2.99
N GLY A 59 -9.52 4.26 2.41
CA GLY A 59 -10.89 4.76 2.46
C GLY A 59 -11.90 3.81 1.82
N ILE A 60 -11.58 3.29 0.63
CA ILE A 60 -12.40 2.32 -0.10
C ILE A 60 -12.63 1.06 0.74
N LEU A 61 -11.57 0.46 1.28
CA LEU A 61 -11.67 -0.74 2.10
C LEU A 61 -12.43 -0.48 3.42
N CYS A 62 -12.21 0.67 4.06
CA CYS A 62 -12.94 1.06 5.27
C CYS A 62 -14.45 1.19 4.99
N ARG A 63 -14.81 1.91 3.92
CA ARG A 63 -16.21 2.15 3.56
C ARG A 63 -16.92 0.86 3.11
N ALA A 64 -16.20 -0.04 2.45
CA ALA A 64 -16.69 -1.36 2.08
C ALA A 64 -16.77 -2.36 3.26
N GLY A 65 -16.46 -1.94 4.49
CA GLY A 65 -16.55 -2.77 5.70
C GLY A 65 -15.51 -3.90 5.75
N LYS A 66 -14.39 -3.76 5.04
CA LYS A 66 -13.36 -4.82 4.94
C LYS A 66 -12.30 -4.76 6.04
N VAL A 67 -12.20 -3.63 6.73
CA VAL A 67 -11.08 -3.30 7.62
C VAL A 67 -11.53 -3.30 9.08
N ALA A 68 -10.76 -3.96 9.94
CA ALA A 68 -10.87 -3.82 11.39
C ALA A 68 -9.82 -2.85 11.95
N LYS A 69 -8.62 -2.82 11.37
CA LYS A 69 -7.51 -2.00 11.84
C LYS A 69 -6.73 -1.37 10.69
N VAL A 70 -6.31 -0.13 10.86
CA VAL A 70 -5.41 0.58 9.92
C VAL A 70 -4.14 0.98 10.67
N ILE A 71 -3.00 0.49 10.20
CA ILE A 71 -1.67 0.93 10.60
C ILE A 71 -1.14 1.88 9.53
N SER A 72 -1.01 3.16 9.85
CA SER A 72 -0.63 4.18 8.86
C SER A 72 0.12 5.35 9.46
N GLY A 73 1.02 5.95 8.67
CA GLY A 73 1.68 7.22 9.00
C GLY A 73 0.78 8.43 8.74
N PHE A 74 -0.04 8.32 7.69
CA PHE A 74 -1.06 9.27 7.29
C PHE A 74 -2.05 8.54 6.38
N VAL A 75 -3.20 9.18 6.12
CA VAL A 75 -4.10 8.78 5.04
C VAL A 75 -4.54 10.04 4.30
N THR A 76 -4.15 10.17 3.03
CA THR A 76 -4.33 11.40 2.25
C THR A 76 -4.58 11.12 0.77
N LEU A 77 -5.31 12.02 0.11
CA LEU A 77 -5.49 12.00 -1.33
C LEU A 77 -4.53 12.99 -2.04
N ASP A 78 -3.49 13.44 -1.34
CA ASP A 78 -2.52 14.48 -1.72
C ASP A 78 -3.16 15.85 -1.99
N THR A 79 -3.90 16.02 -3.09
CA THR A 79 -4.58 17.29 -3.43
C THR A 79 -5.79 17.56 -2.54
N ILE A 80 -6.36 16.51 -1.94
CA ILE A 80 -7.38 16.60 -0.90
C ILE A 80 -6.76 16.06 0.40
N PRO A 81 -6.47 16.92 1.40
CA PRO A 81 -5.64 16.51 2.53
C PRO A 81 -6.17 15.33 3.34
N LEU A 82 -7.49 15.25 3.55
CA LEU A 82 -8.13 14.21 4.34
C LEU A 82 -8.92 13.27 3.43
N GLU A 83 -8.59 11.99 3.49
CA GLU A 83 -9.42 10.96 2.86
C GLU A 83 -10.76 10.85 3.63
N PRO A 84 -11.91 11.11 2.98
CA PRO A 84 -13.18 11.28 3.67
C PRO A 84 -13.72 10.01 4.34
N HIS A 85 -13.53 8.83 3.76
CA HIS A 85 -14.13 7.59 4.25
C HIS A 85 -13.40 7.03 5.47
N TYR A 86 -12.07 7.05 5.46
CA TYR A 86 -11.20 6.78 6.60
C TYR A 86 -11.45 7.76 7.74
N ARG A 87 -11.61 9.06 7.43
CA ARG A 87 -11.99 10.06 8.44
C ARG A 87 -13.31 9.69 9.11
N ILE A 88 -14.33 9.33 8.34
CA ILE A 88 -15.62 8.89 8.88
C ILE A 88 -15.40 7.65 9.77
N ALA A 89 -14.71 6.63 9.28
CA ALA A 89 -14.44 5.39 10.01
C ALA A 89 -13.69 5.63 11.35
N ARG A 90 -12.72 6.54 11.37
CA ARG A 90 -12.05 6.96 12.62
C ARG A 90 -12.99 7.67 13.57
N GLN A 91 -13.78 8.63 13.07
CA GLN A 91 -14.65 9.45 13.92
C GLN A 91 -15.80 8.66 14.53
N THR A 92 -16.28 7.63 13.83
CA THR A 92 -17.32 6.72 14.33
C THR A 92 -16.76 5.58 15.18
N GLY A 93 -15.44 5.37 15.16
CA GLY A 93 -14.78 4.25 15.83
C GLY A 93 -15.10 2.89 15.21
N SER A 94 -15.44 2.85 13.91
CA SER A 94 -15.72 1.58 13.22
C SER A 94 -14.47 0.77 12.90
N ILE A 95 -13.28 1.37 13.05
CA ILE A 95 -11.97 0.73 12.91
C ILE A 95 -11.05 1.14 14.07
N GLU A 96 -10.05 0.32 14.37
CA GLU A 96 -8.88 0.72 15.14
C GLU A 96 -7.90 1.49 14.23
N ALA A 97 -7.64 2.75 14.53
CA ALA A 97 -6.63 3.54 13.83
C ALA A 97 -5.33 3.58 14.64
N ALA A 98 -4.36 2.75 14.24
CA ALA A 98 -3.03 2.69 14.80
C ALA A 98 -2.10 3.66 14.05
N GLU A 99 -1.95 4.85 14.61
CA GLU A 99 -1.09 5.90 14.05
C GLU A 99 0.37 5.63 14.40
N TRP A 100 1.16 5.36 13.37
CA TRP A 100 2.61 5.21 13.48
C TRP A 100 3.29 6.45 12.91
N ASP A 101 4.53 6.70 13.31
CA ASP A 101 5.36 7.61 12.51
C ASP A 101 5.69 6.95 11.17
N GLU A 102 5.78 7.74 10.11
CA GLU A 102 6.04 7.27 8.75
C GLU A 102 7.36 6.49 8.65
N GLY A 103 8.40 6.98 9.34
CA GLY A 103 9.69 6.32 9.45
C GLY A 103 9.64 5.04 10.29
N MET A 104 8.70 4.92 11.22
CA MET A 104 8.48 3.65 11.93
C MET A 104 7.88 2.58 11.02
N ILE A 105 6.97 2.93 10.09
CA ILE A 105 6.47 1.93 9.11
C ILE A 105 7.62 1.42 8.25
N LEU A 106 8.47 2.32 7.75
CA LEU A 106 9.68 1.97 6.98
C LEU A 106 10.56 1.00 7.76
N LEU A 107 10.82 1.29 9.03
CA LEU A 107 11.66 0.45 9.89
C LEU A 107 10.99 -0.89 10.22
N GLY A 108 9.68 -0.90 10.49
CA GLY A 108 8.94 -2.13 10.74
C GLY A 108 8.95 -3.07 9.53
N LEU A 109 8.76 -2.54 8.32
CA LEU A 109 8.84 -3.31 7.08
C LEU A 109 10.28 -3.83 6.83
N ASN A 110 11.31 -3.01 7.07
CA ASN A 110 12.70 -3.47 6.97
C ASN A 110 13.02 -4.56 8.00
N ALA A 111 12.59 -4.40 9.25
CA ALA A 111 12.78 -5.40 10.29
C ALA A 111 12.16 -6.74 9.87
N ALA A 112 10.91 -6.72 9.38
CA ALA A 112 10.23 -7.92 8.87
C ALA A 112 10.98 -8.54 7.68
N GLY A 113 11.32 -7.75 6.66
CA GLY A 113 12.02 -8.25 5.48
C GLY A 113 13.46 -8.73 5.73
N TRP A 114 14.10 -8.27 6.81
CA TRP A 114 15.41 -8.78 7.26
C TRP A 114 15.29 -9.91 8.28
N ASN A 115 14.06 -10.33 8.63
CA ASN A 115 13.79 -11.31 9.66
C ASN A 115 14.44 -10.95 11.02
N LEU A 116 14.36 -9.66 11.38
CA LEU A 116 14.76 -9.12 12.66
C LEU A 116 13.52 -8.79 13.50
N PRO A 117 13.57 -8.94 14.83
CA PRO A 117 12.40 -8.68 15.67
C PRO A 117 12.04 -7.18 15.76
N PHE A 118 13.01 -6.29 15.59
CA PHE A 118 12.81 -4.84 15.63
C PHE A 118 13.98 -4.09 14.97
N LEU A 119 13.79 -2.81 14.69
CA LEU A 119 14.87 -1.87 14.39
C LEU A 119 14.81 -0.64 15.33
N PRO A 120 15.96 -0.10 15.78
CA PRO A 120 15.99 1.03 16.68
C PRO A 120 15.77 2.36 15.94
N THR A 121 15.08 3.31 16.57
CA THR A 121 14.91 4.67 16.03
C THR A 121 14.90 5.75 17.10
N ARG A 122 15.34 6.94 16.70
CA ARG A 122 15.09 8.17 17.47
C ARG A 122 13.74 8.80 17.12
N GLY A 123 13.23 8.55 15.91
CA GLY A 123 11.95 9.08 15.46
C GLY A 123 10.83 8.68 16.42
N GLY A 124 9.98 9.64 16.80
CA GLY A 124 8.93 9.44 17.81
C GLY A 124 9.32 9.78 19.25
N LEU A 125 10.62 9.81 19.61
CA LEU A 125 11.02 10.27 20.95
C LEU A 125 10.74 11.77 21.12
N GLY A 126 10.07 12.13 22.21
CA GLY A 126 9.66 13.50 22.49
C GLY A 126 8.37 13.94 21.77
N SER A 127 7.69 13.03 21.07
CA SER A 127 6.35 13.24 20.54
C SER A 127 5.30 12.46 21.34
N ASP A 128 4.05 12.49 20.87
CA ASP A 128 2.96 11.69 21.42
C ASP A 128 3.01 10.21 21.00
N VAL A 129 3.95 9.79 20.15
CA VAL A 129 4.05 8.40 19.67
C VAL A 129 4.09 7.39 20.83
N PRO A 130 4.93 7.54 21.88
CA PRO A 130 4.92 6.62 23.02
C PRO A 130 3.59 6.60 23.80
N ARG A 131 2.79 7.68 23.72
CA ARG A 131 1.47 7.74 24.35
C ARG A 131 0.42 7.00 23.54
N VAL A 132 0.44 7.13 22.20
CA VAL A 132 -0.55 6.50 21.30
C VAL A 132 -0.18 5.06 20.91
N MET A 133 1.10 4.68 21.07
CA MET A 133 1.60 3.32 20.88
C MET A 133 2.18 2.78 22.21
N PRO A 134 1.34 2.50 23.22
CA PRO A 134 1.81 2.12 24.56
C PRO A 134 2.61 0.81 24.59
N ASP A 135 2.46 -0.05 23.58
CA ASP A 135 3.21 -1.30 23.46
C ASP A 135 4.62 -1.13 22.90
N LEU A 136 4.96 0.06 22.39
CA LEU A 136 6.28 0.37 21.85
C LEU A 136 7.32 0.39 22.98
N LYS A 137 8.39 -0.38 22.79
CA LYS A 137 9.42 -0.56 23.84
C LYS A 137 10.67 0.25 23.56
N MET A 138 11.42 0.53 24.61
CA MET A 138 12.75 1.13 24.51
C MET A 138 13.83 0.05 24.40
N VAL A 139 14.98 0.41 23.83
CA VAL A 139 16.19 -0.40 23.77
C VAL A 139 17.41 0.48 24.02
N THR A 140 18.29 0.03 24.91
CA THR A 140 19.56 0.71 25.20
C THR A 140 20.68 0.14 24.33
N SER A 141 21.45 1.00 23.69
CA SER A 141 22.66 0.61 22.96
C SER A 141 23.64 -0.10 23.90
N PRO A 142 24.33 -1.17 23.46
CA PRO A 142 25.46 -1.74 24.22
C PRO A 142 26.78 -0.96 24.00
N TYR A 143 26.77 0.04 23.12
CA TYR A 143 27.93 0.87 22.76
C TYR A 143 27.73 2.32 23.22
N PRO A 144 28.82 3.07 23.49
CA PRO A 144 28.74 4.49 23.86
C PRO A 144 28.06 5.31 22.76
N GLY A 145 27.41 6.41 23.16
CA GLY A 145 26.78 7.33 22.22
C GLY A 145 27.77 7.96 21.23
N ARG A 146 27.25 8.52 20.13
CA ARG A 146 28.03 8.98 18.97
C ARG A 146 29.24 9.88 19.30
N ASN A 147 29.13 10.69 20.35
CA ASN A 147 30.16 11.67 20.74
C ASN A 147 31.06 11.19 21.90
N GLY A 148 31.01 9.90 22.23
CA GLY A 148 31.51 9.40 23.50
C GLY A 148 30.56 9.80 24.64
N GLY A 149 30.32 8.89 25.57
CA GLY A 149 29.40 9.10 26.69
C GLY A 149 28.46 7.92 26.92
N GLU A 150 27.39 8.18 27.67
CA GLU A 150 26.40 7.16 28.03
C GLU A 150 25.79 6.49 26.79
N PRO A 151 25.48 5.19 26.85
CA PRO A 151 24.76 4.52 25.79
C PRO A 151 23.39 5.15 25.55
N GLU A 152 23.01 5.26 24.28
CA GLU A 152 21.75 5.87 23.89
C GLU A 152 20.57 4.92 24.10
N GLU A 153 19.46 5.44 24.61
CA GLU A 153 18.18 4.74 24.67
C GLU A 153 17.30 5.19 23.49
N LEU A 154 16.77 4.22 22.73
CA LEU A 154 16.04 4.42 21.49
C LEU A 154 14.72 3.64 21.51
N LEU A 155 13.77 3.99 20.63
CA LEU A 155 12.55 3.19 20.45
C LEU A 155 12.88 1.95 19.61
N ALA A 156 12.36 0.79 20.02
CA ALA A 156 12.46 -0.47 19.32
C ALA A 156 11.19 -0.70 18.48
N VAL A 157 11.24 -0.31 17.20
CA VAL A 157 10.12 -0.47 16.28
C VAL A 157 9.97 -1.94 15.91
N PRO A 158 8.87 -2.62 16.28
CA PRO A 158 8.72 -4.04 16.02
C PRO A 158 8.56 -4.30 14.52
N ALA A 159 8.94 -5.51 14.10
CA ALA A 159 8.72 -5.95 12.73
C ALA A 159 7.24 -5.93 12.36
N LEU A 160 6.95 -5.37 11.18
CA LEU A 160 5.62 -5.37 10.56
C LEU A 160 5.55 -6.54 9.57
N HIS A 161 5.34 -7.75 10.08
CA HIS A 161 5.09 -8.92 9.26
C HIS A 161 3.72 -8.83 8.59
N LEU A 162 3.65 -9.19 7.32
CA LEU A 162 2.43 -9.12 6.52
C LEU A 162 2.07 -10.51 6.02
N ASP A 163 0.80 -10.89 6.12
CA ASP A 163 0.30 -12.12 5.49
C ASP A 163 0.29 -11.98 3.96
N ALA A 164 0.00 -10.77 3.47
CA ALA A 164 0.08 -10.46 2.04
C ALA A 164 0.55 -9.03 1.76
N ALA A 165 1.22 -8.81 0.63
CA ALA A 165 1.54 -7.50 0.07
C ALA A 165 0.91 -7.32 -1.32
N LEU A 166 0.31 -6.15 -1.56
CA LEU A 166 -0.27 -5.77 -2.83
C LEU A 166 0.43 -4.50 -3.32
N ILE A 167 1.07 -4.58 -4.48
CA ILE A 167 1.74 -3.41 -5.10
C ILE A 167 1.32 -3.26 -6.56
N HIS A 168 1.59 -2.08 -7.13
CA HIS A 168 1.42 -1.81 -8.54
C HIS A 168 2.72 -1.28 -9.14
N ALA A 169 3.11 -1.80 -10.30
CA ALA A 169 4.35 -1.47 -10.99
C ALA A 169 4.08 -1.05 -12.44
N GLN A 170 5.02 -0.33 -13.04
CA GLN A 170 4.90 0.08 -14.43
C GLN A 170 5.20 -1.10 -15.35
N ARG A 171 6.25 -1.86 -15.05
CA ARG A 171 6.61 -3.06 -15.83
C ARG A 171 6.81 -4.24 -14.90
N ALA A 172 6.42 -5.42 -15.35
CA ALA A 172 6.82 -6.68 -14.71
C ALA A 172 7.09 -7.75 -15.77
N ASP A 173 7.81 -8.80 -15.39
CA ASP A 173 7.90 -10.01 -16.20
C ASP A 173 7.04 -11.13 -15.59
N ALA A 174 6.82 -12.19 -16.38
CA ALA A 174 6.06 -13.36 -15.94
C ALA A 174 6.70 -14.12 -14.76
N GLN A 175 7.94 -13.79 -14.37
CA GLN A 175 8.65 -14.44 -13.26
C GLN A 175 8.50 -13.66 -11.94
N GLY A 176 8.01 -12.42 -11.99
CA GLY A 176 7.81 -11.57 -10.83
C GLY A 176 8.92 -10.57 -10.56
N ASN A 177 9.81 -10.31 -11.51
CA ASN A 177 10.64 -9.10 -11.45
C ASN A 177 9.78 -7.91 -11.86
N ALA A 178 9.95 -6.75 -11.23
CA ALA A 178 9.21 -5.55 -11.59
C ALA A 178 10.06 -4.28 -11.53
N GLN A 179 9.74 -3.34 -12.44
CA GLN A 179 10.34 -2.02 -12.50
C GLN A 179 9.38 -0.94 -12.00
N LEU A 180 9.93 -0.08 -11.14
CA LEU A 180 9.28 1.13 -10.66
C LEU A 180 9.91 2.33 -11.39
N LEU A 181 9.23 2.82 -12.44
CA LEU A 181 9.79 3.81 -13.38
C LEU A 181 9.52 5.27 -12.99
N GLY A 182 8.65 5.52 -12.01
CA GLY A 182 8.36 6.86 -11.52
C GLY A 182 9.56 7.52 -10.85
N GLU A 183 9.42 8.79 -10.53
CA GLU A 183 10.46 9.57 -9.83
C GLU A 183 10.78 9.03 -8.42
N ASP A 184 9.85 8.27 -7.83
CA ASP A 184 9.98 7.67 -6.51
C ASP A 184 9.51 6.20 -6.53
N PRO A 185 10.33 5.25 -6.05
CA PRO A 185 9.90 3.87 -5.87
C PRO A 185 8.98 3.67 -4.65
N PHE A 186 8.81 4.70 -3.82
CA PHE A 186 8.13 4.65 -2.54
C PHE A 186 8.73 3.53 -1.68
N PHE A 187 7.89 2.61 -1.21
CA PHE A 187 8.29 1.52 -0.31
C PHE A 187 7.77 0.16 -0.80
N ASP A 188 7.42 0.07 -2.08
CA ASP A 188 6.82 -1.14 -2.68
C ASP A 188 7.74 -2.36 -2.50
N ASP A 189 9.05 -2.19 -2.66
CA ASP A 189 10.02 -3.26 -2.48
C ASP A 189 10.14 -3.73 -1.01
N LEU A 190 9.86 -2.85 -0.06
CA LEU A 190 9.81 -3.20 1.37
C LEU A 190 8.55 -3.98 1.72
N PHE A 191 7.40 -3.57 1.17
CA PHE A 191 6.13 -4.30 1.36
C PHE A 191 6.25 -5.74 0.88
N VAL A 192 6.74 -5.97 -0.33
CA VAL A 192 6.87 -7.33 -0.87
C VAL A 192 7.89 -8.18 -0.10
N ARG A 193 8.94 -7.57 0.46
CA ARG A 193 9.93 -8.29 1.29
C ARG A 193 9.41 -8.63 2.68
N ALA A 194 8.49 -7.84 3.22
CA ALA A 194 7.92 -8.03 4.55
C ALA A 194 6.75 -9.03 4.58
N ALA A 195 6.28 -9.49 3.42
CA ALA A 195 5.10 -10.33 3.28
C ALA A 195 5.41 -11.81 3.05
N ASP A 196 4.54 -12.68 3.58
CA ASP A 196 4.55 -14.11 3.30
C ASP A 196 4.12 -14.41 1.85
N ARG A 197 3.23 -13.59 1.29
CA ARG A 197 2.82 -13.65 -0.12
C ARG A 197 2.72 -12.26 -0.76
N ALA A 198 3.32 -12.06 -1.93
CA ALA A 198 3.25 -10.78 -2.62
C ALA A 198 2.61 -10.88 -4.01
N ILE A 199 1.69 -9.94 -4.27
CA ILE A 199 1.02 -9.76 -5.55
C ILE A 199 1.53 -8.46 -6.19
N VAL A 200 2.07 -8.58 -7.40
CA VAL A 200 2.51 -7.45 -8.21
C VAL A 200 1.54 -7.30 -9.37
N SER A 201 0.71 -6.26 -9.33
CA SER A 201 -0.01 -5.83 -10.53
C SER A 201 0.89 -4.92 -11.36
N CYS A 202 0.75 -4.91 -12.69
CA CYS A 202 1.56 -4.04 -13.54
C CYS A 202 0.82 -3.46 -14.75
N GLU A 203 1.26 -2.30 -15.22
CA GLU A 203 0.73 -1.67 -16.44
C GLU A 203 1.01 -2.51 -17.70
N ARG A 204 2.21 -3.09 -17.80
CA ARG A 204 2.59 -3.92 -18.95
C ARG A 204 3.57 -5.02 -18.58
N LEU A 205 3.36 -6.19 -19.18
CA LEU A 205 4.33 -7.26 -19.17
C LEU A 205 5.44 -7.03 -20.19
N VAL A 206 6.67 -7.32 -19.78
CA VAL A 206 7.86 -7.26 -20.64
C VAL A 206 8.65 -8.55 -20.51
N ASP A 207 9.38 -8.89 -21.57
CA ASP A 207 10.34 -9.98 -21.47
C ASP A 207 11.50 -9.56 -20.55
N THR A 208 12.04 -10.50 -19.77
CA THR A 208 13.13 -10.21 -18.83
C THR A 208 14.35 -9.57 -19.52
N ALA A 209 14.57 -9.87 -20.80
CA ALA A 209 15.67 -9.30 -21.59
C ALA A 209 15.45 -7.82 -21.96
N GLU A 210 14.21 -7.34 -21.95
CA GLU A 210 13.81 -6.01 -22.42
C GLU A 210 13.77 -4.96 -21.29
N PHE A 211 13.92 -5.37 -20.02
CA PHE A 211 13.85 -4.42 -18.90
C PHE A 211 14.81 -3.23 -19.01
N LEU A 212 16.00 -3.43 -19.58
CA LEU A 212 16.97 -2.34 -19.72
C LEU A 212 16.63 -1.37 -20.85
N ASP A 213 15.70 -1.74 -21.74
CA ASP A 213 15.14 -0.84 -22.74
C ASP A 213 14.03 0.05 -22.15
N GLU A 214 13.35 -0.44 -21.10
CA GLU A 214 12.28 0.26 -20.38
C GLU A 214 12.79 1.27 -19.35
N GLY A 215 13.94 0.99 -18.73
CA GLY A 215 14.50 1.85 -17.71
C GLY A 215 15.85 1.34 -17.17
N PRO A 216 16.58 2.20 -16.43
CA PRO A 216 17.89 1.83 -15.91
C PRO A 216 17.75 0.79 -14.79
N VAL A 217 18.78 -0.03 -14.56
CA VAL A 217 18.73 -1.16 -13.61
C VAL A 217 18.29 -0.77 -12.18
N GLN A 218 18.49 0.49 -11.77
CA GLN A 218 18.08 1.02 -10.47
C GLN A 218 16.55 1.02 -10.28
N THR A 219 15.77 0.93 -11.36
CA THR A 219 14.30 0.83 -11.27
C THR A 219 13.83 -0.61 -11.05
N LEU A 220 14.68 -1.62 -11.27
CA LEU A 220 14.41 -3.05 -11.01
C LEU A 220 14.51 -3.37 -9.51
N LEU A 221 13.56 -2.87 -8.72
CA LEU A 221 13.61 -2.95 -7.26
C LEU A 221 12.89 -4.17 -6.69
N VAL A 222 11.94 -4.73 -7.44
CA VAL A 222 11.18 -5.91 -7.04
C VAL A 222 11.78 -7.14 -7.70
N SER A 223 12.25 -8.08 -6.87
CA SER A 223 12.84 -9.33 -7.32
C SER A 223 11.80 -10.43 -7.37
N ARG A 224 11.92 -11.32 -8.37
CA ARG A 224 11.16 -12.59 -8.43
C ARG A 224 11.25 -13.46 -7.17
N LEU A 225 12.20 -13.23 -6.26
CA LEU A 225 12.28 -13.97 -5.00
C LEU A 225 11.21 -13.54 -3.99
N ASN A 226 10.68 -12.33 -4.13
CA ASN A 226 9.72 -11.73 -3.20
C ASN A 226 8.34 -11.55 -3.87
N THR A 227 8.06 -12.27 -4.96
CA THR A 227 6.82 -12.13 -5.73
C THR A 227 6.19 -13.49 -5.91
N ASP A 228 4.92 -13.65 -5.61
CA ASP A 228 4.19 -14.93 -5.72
C ASP A 228 3.22 -14.93 -6.90
N ALA A 229 2.64 -13.77 -7.22
CA ALA A 229 1.71 -13.59 -8.33
C ALA A 229 2.01 -12.30 -9.10
N VAL A 230 1.84 -12.35 -10.42
CA VAL A 230 1.92 -11.20 -11.32
C VAL A 230 0.62 -11.06 -12.07
N VAL A 231 0.08 -9.84 -12.13
CA VAL A 231 -1.19 -9.52 -12.79
C VAL A 231 -0.96 -8.37 -13.76
N GLU A 232 -1.18 -8.59 -15.06
CA GLU A 232 -1.20 -7.47 -16.01
C GLU A 232 -2.54 -6.74 -15.88
N ALA A 233 -2.49 -5.49 -15.44
CA ALA A 233 -3.63 -4.62 -15.22
C ALA A 233 -3.30 -3.21 -15.72
N PRO A 234 -3.42 -2.95 -17.04
CA PRO A 234 -3.26 -1.61 -17.59
C PRO A 234 -4.28 -0.64 -16.96
N GLY A 235 -3.83 0.56 -16.60
CA GLY A 235 -4.58 1.53 -15.80
C GLY A 235 -4.81 1.08 -14.37
N GLY A 236 -4.10 0.06 -13.88
CA GLY A 236 -4.40 -0.65 -12.64
C GLY A 236 -4.20 0.18 -11.38
N ALA A 237 -3.50 1.31 -11.49
CA ALA A 237 -3.47 2.32 -10.43
C ALA A 237 -4.76 3.16 -10.31
N GLY A 238 -5.72 2.94 -11.20
CA GLY A 238 -7.01 3.62 -11.27
C GLY A 238 -6.84 5.14 -11.39
N PHE A 239 -7.57 5.88 -10.55
CA PHE A 239 -7.47 7.34 -10.50
C PHE A 239 -6.24 7.87 -9.76
N THR A 240 -5.41 7.01 -9.17
CA THR A 240 -4.13 7.44 -8.58
C THR A 240 -3.07 7.63 -9.66
N GLN A 241 -2.06 8.43 -9.38
CA GLN A 241 -0.97 8.69 -10.32
C GLN A 241 -0.12 7.43 -10.58
N CYS A 242 0.32 7.16 -11.81
CA CYS A 242 1.29 6.12 -12.13
C CYS A 242 2.34 6.63 -13.11
N LEU A 243 3.23 7.52 -12.66
CA LEU A 243 4.28 8.08 -13.52
C LEU A 243 5.30 7.01 -13.95
N PRO A 244 5.86 7.07 -15.17
CA PRO A 244 5.62 8.11 -16.18
C PRO A 244 4.41 7.81 -17.08
N ASP A 245 3.70 6.70 -16.87
CA ASP A 245 2.63 6.23 -17.75
C ASP A 245 1.40 7.16 -17.72
N TYR A 246 1.00 7.65 -16.53
CA TYR A 246 -0.09 8.62 -16.42
C TYR A 246 -0.12 9.41 -15.10
N GLU A 247 -0.74 10.60 -15.17
CA GLU A 247 -0.99 11.48 -14.02
C GLU A 247 -2.21 11.04 -13.21
N ARG A 248 -2.40 11.66 -12.04
CA ARG A 248 -3.62 11.47 -11.24
C ARG A 248 -4.86 11.99 -11.99
N ASP A 249 -5.94 11.22 -11.96
CA ASP A 249 -7.24 11.71 -12.44
C ASP A 249 -7.95 12.48 -11.31
N GLU A 250 -7.74 13.80 -11.30
CA GLU A 250 -8.29 14.69 -10.28
C GLU A 250 -9.83 14.81 -10.35
N ASP A 251 -10.45 14.60 -11.51
CA ASP A 251 -11.92 14.59 -11.64
C ASP A 251 -12.50 13.32 -11.04
N ALA A 252 -11.91 12.16 -11.35
CA ALA A 252 -12.28 10.88 -10.74
C ALA A 252 -12.09 10.90 -9.22
N GLN A 253 -10.99 11.48 -8.73
CA GLN A 253 -10.75 11.63 -7.30
C GLN A 253 -11.80 12.52 -6.62
N ARG A 254 -12.19 13.64 -7.24
CA ARG A 254 -13.28 14.49 -6.74
C ARG A 254 -14.62 13.75 -6.72
N ALA A 255 -14.91 12.96 -7.75
CA ALA A 255 -16.11 12.13 -7.82
C ALA A 255 -16.14 11.11 -6.68
N TYR A 256 -15.03 10.41 -6.43
CA TYR A 256 -14.87 9.53 -5.27
C TYR A 256 -15.12 10.26 -3.95
N VAL A 257 -14.51 11.43 -3.73
CA VAL A 257 -14.73 12.20 -2.49
C VAL A 257 -16.19 12.62 -2.31
N ALA A 258 -16.91 12.91 -3.39
CA ALA A 258 -18.32 13.30 -3.32
C ALA A 258 -19.22 12.18 -2.79
N THR A 259 -18.82 10.91 -2.93
CA THR A 259 -19.58 9.74 -2.45
C THR A 259 -19.74 9.69 -0.93
N ALA A 260 -18.89 10.40 -0.18
CA ALA A 260 -18.99 10.46 1.29
C ALA A 260 -20.25 11.19 1.80
N LYS A 261 -21.06 11.75 0.91
CA LYS A 261 -22.28 12.51 1.26
C LYS A 261 -23.55 11.65 1.29
N SER A 262 -23.58 10.49 0.62
CA SER A 262 -24.78 9.66 0.49
C SER A 262 -24.42 8.21 0.20
N ASP A 263 -25.14 7.29 0.82
CA ASP A 263 -24.99 5.85 0.62
C ASP A 263 -25.33 5.47 -0.82
N GLU A 264 -26.35 6.09 -1.41
CA GLU A 264 -26.74 5.87 -2.80
C GLU A 264 -25.59 6.22 -3.77
N THR A 265 -24.95 7.39 -3.58
CA THR A 265 -23.82 7.78 -4.43
C THR A 265 -22.58 6.90 -4.24
N TRP A 266 -22.42 6.32 -3.05
CA TRP A 266 -21.36 5.37 -2.77
C TRP A 266 -21.63 4.04 -3.49
N ASP A 267 -22.85 3.51 -3.40
CA ASP A 267 -23.20 2.22 -4.00
C ASP A 267 -23.08 2.26 -5.53
N GLU A 268 -23.55 3.35 -6.15
CA GLU A 268 -23.38 3.58 -7.60
C GLU A 268 -21.91 3.64 -8.00
N TRP A 269 -21.09 4.38 -7.23
CA TRP A 269 -19.66 4.51 -7.49
C TRP A 269 -18.92 3.18 -7.28
N LEU A 270 -19.24 2.45 -6.21
CA LEU A 270 -18.60 1.17 -5.88
C LEU A 270 -18.88 0.12 -6.96
N ALA A 271 -20.12 0.03 -7.44
CA ALA A 271 -20.48 -0.86 -8.53
C ALA A 271 -19.69 -0.53 -9.81
N ALA A 272 -19.54 0.76 -10.15
CA ALA A 272 -18.74 1.20 -11.29
C ALA A 272 -17.24 0.92 -11.11
N PHE A 273 -16.72 1.13 -9.89
CA PHE A 273 -15.34 0.85 -9.53
C PHE A 273 -15.00 -0.64 -9.65
N ILE A 274 -15.84 -1.53 -9.11
CA ILE A 274 -15.65 -2.99 -9.23
C ILE A 274 -15.70 -3.43 -10.70
N ALA A 275 -16.65 -2.89 -11.47
CA ALA A 275 -16.82 -3.27 -12.87
C ALA A 275 -15.65 -2.80 -13.76
N ASN A 276 -15.00 -1.68 -13.42
CA ASN A 276 -13.89 -1.14 -14.20
C ASN A 276 -12.91 -0.34 -13.33
N PRO A 277 -12.06 -1.03 -12.55
CA PRO A 277 -11.17 -0.37 -11.60
C PRO A 277 -9.99 0.33 -12.27
N SER A 278 -9.70 -0.02 -13.52
CA SER A 278 -8.70 0.60 -14.36
C SER A 278 -9.18 1.86 -15.09
N ARG A 279 -10.47 2.23 -14.95
CA ARG A 279 -11.02 3.41 -15.64
C ARG A 279 -10.48 4.69 -15.00
N GLN A 280 -9.69 5.44 -15.76
CA GLN A 280 -9.59 6.88 -15.56
C GLN A 280 -10.93 7.49 -15.96
N ILE A 281 -11.64 8.11 -15.01
CA ILE A 281 -12.95 8.74 -15.26
C ILE A 281 -12.71 10.14 -15.86
N SER A 282 -12.09 10.19 -17.05
CA SER A 282 -12.19 11.27 -18.05
C SER A 282 -11.37 10.85 -19.28
N GLN A 283 -11.98 10.46 -20.41
CA GLN A 283 -12.42 11.36 -21.48
C GLN A 283 -13.48 10.66 -22.37
N GLU A 284 -14.77 10.77 -22.02
CA GLU A 284 -15.86 10.43 -22.96
C GLU A 284 -16.92 11.53 -23.09
N ALA A 285 -16.63 12.76 -22.66
CA ALA A 285 -17.56 13.88 -22.75
C ALA A 285 -16.98 15.11 -23.48
N THR A 286 -16.23 14.92 -24.57
CA THR A 286 -16.05 15.97 -25.59
C THR A 286 -15.77 15.34 -26.96
N ARG A 287 -16.84 15.04 -27.70
CA ARG A 287 -16.84 15.04 -29.16
C ARG A 287 -17.78 16.14 -29.63
#